data_AF-A0A851GFP4-F1
#
_entry.id   AF-A0A851GFP4-F1
#
_cell.length_a   1.000
_cell.length_b   1.000
_cell.length_c   1.000
_cell.angle_alpha   90.00
_cell.angle_beta   90.00
_cell.angle_gamma   90.00
#
_symmetry.space_group_name_H-M   'P 1'
#
loop_
_entity.id
_entity.type
_entity.pdbx_description
1 polymer ?
#
loop_
_entity_poly.entity_id
_entity_poly.type
_entity_poly.pdbx_seq_one_letter_code
_entity_poly.pdbx_strand_id
1 'polypeptide(L)' 'MRIEYTAQARLDLLEGLSYYEEHQPGLAADFYREFAHAELEILEAPEFWHPIAGGYRRNT' A
#
# COMPACT_ATOMS: atom_id res chain seq x y z
N MET A 1 -7.39 -15.34 2.41
CA MET A 1 -7.08 -14.55 1.19
C MET A 1 -5.57 -14.39 1.11
N ARG A 2 -4.97 -14.20 -0.08
CA ARG A 2 -3.53 -13.94 -0.24
C ARG A 2 -3.35 -12.65 -1.03
N ILE A 3 -2.39 -11.81 -0.61
CA ILE A 3 -2.03 -10.60 -1.35
C ILE A 3 -1.04 -10.96 -2.46
N GLU A 4 -1.34 -10.48 -3.67
CA GLU A 4 -0.45 -10.56 -4.81
C GLU A 4 -0.27 -9.16 -5.42
N TYR A 5 0.98 -8.85 -5.75
CA TYR A 5 1.34 -7.57 -6.34
C TYR A 5 1.60 -7.71 -7.83
N THR A 6 1.04 -6.79 -8.61
CA THR A 6 1.49 -6.58 -9.99
C THR A 6 2.95 -6.12 -9.99
N ALA A 7 3.64 -6.32 -11.12
CA ALA A 7 5.02 -5.84 -11.26
C ALA A 7 5.12 -4.33 -11.04
N GLN A 8 4.15 -3.56 -11.56
CA GLN A 8 4.11 -2.11 -11.38
C GLN A 8 3.95 -1.71 -9.91
N ALA A 9 3.02 -2.34 -9.17
CA ALA A 9 2.81 -2.01 -7.76
C ALA A 9 4.06 -2.27 -6.89
N ARG A 10 4.87 -3.27 -7.24
CA ARG A 10 6.17 -3.52 -6.57
C ARG A 10 7.17 -2.40 -6.83
N LEU A 11 7.23 -1.90 -8.07
CA LEU A 11 8.09 -0.78 -8.43
C LEU A 11 7.65 0.48 -7.70
N ASP A 12 6.35 0.80 -7.72
CA ASP A 12 5.79 1.97 -7.06
C ASP A 12 6.10 1.98 -5.55
N LEU A 13 6.03 0.81 -4.88
CA LEU A 13 6.40 0.67 -3.48
C LEU A 13 7.89 0.98 -3.24
N LEU A 14 8.79 0.45 -4.07
CA LEU A 14 10.23 0.69 -3.95
C LEU A 14 10.60 2.15 -4.22
N GLU A 15 9.96 2.77 -5.22
CA GLU A 15 10.12 4.19 -5.53
C GLU A 15 9.64 5.06 -4.38
N GLY A 16 8.47 4.76 -3.80
CA GLY A 16 7.95 5.46 -2.63
C GLY A 16 8.87 5.36 -1.41
N LEU A 17 9.40 4.17 -1.12
CA LEU A 17 10.35 3.97 -0.03
C LEU A 17 11.62 4.80 -0.24
N SER A 18 12.19 4.77 -1.44
CA SER A 18 13.38 5.56 -1.78
C SER A 18 13.11 7.06 -1.64
N TYR A 19 11.98 7.52 -2.18
CA TYR A 19 11.56 8.92 -2.10
C TYR A 19 11.44 9.39 -0.65
N TYR A 20 10.71 8.65 0.19
CA TYR A 20 10.49 9.07 1.57
C TYR A 20 11.78 9.08 2.40
N GLU A 21 12.66 8.10 2.23
CA GLU A 21 13.95 8.08 2.95
C GLU A 21 14.86 9.24 2.54
N GLU A 22 14.90 9.57 1.25
CA GLU A 22 15.67 10.70 0.73
C GLU A 22 15.17 12.06 1.27
N HIS A 23 13.86 12.21 1.45
CA HIS A 23 13.26 13.46 1.91
C HIS A 23 13.32 13.61 3.43
N GLN A 24 13.20 12.50 4.18
CA GLN A 24 13.32 12.48 5.62
C GLN A 24 13.80 11.11 6.10
N PRO A 25 15.01 11.01 6.69
CA PRO A 25 15.51 9.75 7.23
C PRO A 25 14.52 9.11 8.23
N GLY A 26 14.19 7.84 8.00
CA GLY A 26 13.23 7.07 8.80
C GLY A 26 11.77 7.15 8.33
N LEU A 27 11.41 8.10 7.46
CA LEU A 27 10.03 8.23 6.96
C LEU A 27 9.61 7.03 6.10
N ALA A 28 10.57 6.41 5.39
CA ALA A 28 10.28 5.20 4.63
C ALA A 28 9.83 4.03 5.53
N ALA A 29 10.39 3.91 6.74
CA ALA A 29 9.99 2.89 7.69
C ALA A 29 8.57 3.11 8.23
N ASP A 30 8.19 4.36 8.45
CA ASP A 30 6.83 4.72 8.86
C ASP A 30 5.84 4.48 7.72
N PHE A 31 6.17 4.91 6.50
CA PHE A 31 5.37 4.63 5.31
C PHE A 31 5.16 3.11 5.08
N TYR A 32 6.22 2.31 5.21
CA TYR A 32 6.11 0.86 5.05
C TYR A 32 5.22 0.22 6.11
N ARG A 33 5.22 0.76 7.33
CA ARG A 33 4.36 0.28 8.41
C ARG A 33 2.89 0.53 8.13
N GLU A 34 2.54 1.73 7.66
CA GLU A 34 1.17 2.06 7.25
C GLU A 34 0.72 1.21 6.05
N PHE A 35 1.62 0.99 5.09
CA PHE A 35 1.37 0.09 3.97
C PHE A 35 1.07 -1.35 4.43
N ALA A 36 1.89 -1.90 5.33
CA ALA A 36 1.67 -3.24 5.90
C ALA A 36 0.39 -3.31 6.75
N HIS A 37 -0.01 -2.22 7.39
CA HIS A 37 -1.29 -2.15 8.09
C HIS A 37 -2.46 -2.22 7.11
N ALA A 38 -2.40 -1.48 5.99
CA ALA A 38 -3.42 -1.56 4.95
C ALA A 38 -3.53 -2.96 4.32
N GLU A 39 -2.41 -3.69 4.16
CA GLU A 39 -2.42 -5.10 3.75
C GLU A 39 -3.26 -5.97 4.70
N LEU A 40 -3.08 -5.79 6.01
CA LEU A 40 -3.84 -6.52 7.03
C LEU A 40 -5.34 -6.16 6.97
N GLU A 41 -5.67 -4.88 6.86
CA GLU A 41 -7.07 -4.43 6.72
C GLU A 41 -7.77 -5.05 5.50
N ILE A 42 -7.07 -5.13 4.36
CA ILE A 42 -7.58 -5.78 3.15
C ILE A 42 -7.85 -7.27 3.43
N LEU A 43 -6.94 -7.95 4.13
CA LEU A 43 -7.07 -9.38 4.43
C LEU A 43 -8.21 -9.67 5.41
N GLU A 44 -8.39 -8.83 6.42
CA GLU A 44 -9.36 -9.01 7.50
C GLU A 44 -10.77 -8.57 7.12
N ALA A 45 -10.91 -7.45 6.39
CA ALA A 45 -12.21 -6.87 6.07
C ALA A 45 -12.23 -6.20 4.67
N PRO A 46 -12.10 -6.98 3.58
CA PRO A 46 -12.09 -6.46 2.21
C PRO A 46 -13.40 -5.75 1.79
N GLU A 47 -14.50 -5.96 2.51
CA GLU A 47 -15.79 -5.30 2.32
C GLU A 47 -15.80 -3.82 2.70
N PHE A 48 -14.88 -3.37 3.56
CA PHE A 48 -14.76 -1.95 3.91
C PHE A 48 -14.05 -1.13 2.83
N TRP A 49 -13.47 -1.78 1.83
CA TRP A 49 -12.84 -1.11 0.70
C TRP A 49 -13.88 -0.78 -0.37
N HIS A 50 -14.12 0.51 -0.61
CA HIS A 50 -15.16 0.98 -1.51
C HIS A 50 -14.73 0.92 -2.98
N PRO A 51 -15.62 0.52 -3.90
CA PRO A 51 -15.30 0.47 -5.32
C PRO A 51 -15.02 1.87 -5.87
N ILE A 52 -14.00 1.95 -6.72
CA ILE A 52 -13.72 3.09 -7.58
C ILE A 52 -13.76 2.63 -9.05
N ALA A 53 -13.41 3.51 -9.99
CA ALA A 53 -13.40 3.19 -11.42
C ALA A 53 -12.42 2.04 -11.76
N GLY A 54 -12.69 1.29 -12.83
CA GLY A 54 -11.74 0.31 -13.38
C GLY A 54 -11.58 -0.99 -12.59
N GLY A 55 -12.50 -1.31 -11.66
CA GLY A 55 -12.44 -2.53 -10.85
C GLY A 55 -11.53 -2.42 -9.62
N TYR A 56 -11.00 -1.23 -9.34
CA TYR A 56 -10.20 -0.95 -8.15
C TYR A 56 -11.07 -0.62 -6.94
N ARG A 57 -10.48 -0.66 -5.74
CA ARG A 57 -11.11 -0.24 -4.49
C ARG A 57 -10.18 0.63 -3.67
N ARG A 58 -10.72 1.47 -2.79
CA ARG A 58 -9.96 2.35 -1.89
C ARG A 58 -10.64 2.43 -0.52
N ASN A 59 -9.82 2.41 0.54
CA ASN A 59 -10.23 2.79 1.89
C ASN A 59 -10.12 4.33 2.03
N THR A 60 -11.18 5.00 2.46
CA THR A 60 -11.33 6.48 2.53
C THR A 60 -11.22 7.01 3.93
#